data_AF-A0A9D6U7U9-F1
#
_entry.id   AF-A0A9D6U7U9-F1
#
_cell.length_a   1.000
_cell.length_b   1.000
_cell.length_c   1.000
_cell.angle_alpha   90.00
_cell.angle_beta   90.00
_cell.angle_gamma   90.00
#
_symmetry.space_group_name_H-M   'P 1'
#
loop_
_entity.id
_entity.type
_entity.pdbx_description
1 polymer ?
#
loop_
_entity_poly.entity_id
_entity_poly.type
_entity_poly.pdbx_seq_one_letter_code
_entity_poly.pdbx_strand_id
1 'polypeptide(L)'
;MNATLLTLFTFESSPFEREFLTAFDSRLDYEKTEHNQIINTNQFNESIKILLNGFITSVLHDTKPPVRQFSFINPSLTDFLIGHVSDSLPERKSIISSLVFFEQLNRFNPEKSLIPLEKELQIIIRDRISKSKITSRELHSKYFSENKRHAITLEALCKYCHQVNIDTLLLEHFKQIAFTESWDAILQKLEYVLLHLGDAPQTFNYIKENFIKIIEKIMDTIVDSDNAKQIPILFSKYEYSYDDYTESDEGSKRLIGVIEIVLQSSEDDLKSERQDEIKNIDEVTNLYDEIYSLERELKYELFPNTSFDYNFGVEIDRTYWKDKIEDNIVKAARNDAMNEKYDEDYYKEARFESNSEENAIDDLFIKSE
;
A
#
# COMPACT_ATOMS: atom_id res chain seq x y z
N MET A 1 -6.24 27.31 15.49
CA MET A 1 -5.60 27.13 14.17
C MET A 1 -6.70 26.95 13.12
N ASN A 2 -6.45 27.18 11.82
CA ASN A 2 -7.51 27.11 10.80
C ASN A 2 -8.04 25.67 10.65
N ALA A 3 -9.34 25.44 10.90
CA ALA A 3 -9.99 24.13 10.82
C ALA A 3 -9.74 23.43 9.47
N THR A 4 -9.71 24.17 8.36
CA THR A 4 -9.45 23.62 7.02
C THR A 4 -8.05 23.01 6.92
N LEU A 5 -7.05 23.66 7.50
CA LEU A 5 -5.66 23.22 7.44
C LEU A 5 -5.44 21.98 8.31
N LEU A 6 -6.08 21.92 9.48
CA LEU A 6 -6.08 20.74 10.35
C LEU A 6 -6.83 19.55 9.73
N THR A 7 -7.97 19.79 9.08
CA THR A 7 -8.67 18.73 8.35
C THR A 7 -7.81 18.18 7.22
N LEU A 8 -7.14 19.04 6.43
CA LEU A 8 -6.24 18.56 5.36
C LEU A 8 -5.08 17.74 5.94
N PHE A 9 -4.52 18.20 7.07
CA PHE A 9 -3.43 17.53 7.77
C PHE A 9 -3.72 16.07 8.12
N THR A 10 -4.96 15.75 8.51
CA THR A 10 -5.34 14.38 8.85
C THR A 10 -5.19 13.39 7.70
N PHE A 11 -5.18 13.85 6.45
CA PHE A 11 -4.94 12.97 5.31
C PHE A 11 -3.42 12.85 5.06
N GLU A 12 -2.90 11.62 5.02
CA GLU A 12 -1.51 11.38 4.60
C GLU A 12 -1.32 11.57 3.10
N SER A 13 -2.32 11.15 2.32
CA SER A 13 -2.40 11.37 0.88
C SER A 13 -3.30 12.56 0.56
N SER A 14 -3.13 13.13 -0.62
CA SER A 14 -3.91 14.29 -1.04
C SER A 14 -5.40 13.90 -1.24
N PRO A 15 -6.36 14.44 -0.46
CA PRO A 15 -7.77 14.10 -0.62
C PRO A 15 -8.39 14.78 -1.83
N PHE A 16 -9.42 14.16 -2.40
CA PHE A 16 -10.29 14.81 -3.37
C PHE A 16 -11.22 15.81 -2.68
N GLU A 17 -11.67 16.83 -3.41
CA GLU A 17 -12.50 17.93 -2.89
C GLU A 17 -13.73 17.45 -2.13
N ARG A 18 -14.43 16.42 -2.62
CA ARG A 18 -15.61 15.85 -1.96
C ARG A 18 -15.28 15.27 -0.58
N GLU A 19 -14.20 14.51 -0.49
CA GLU A 19 -13.75 13.88 0.76
C GLU A 19 -13.29 14.95 1.74
N PHE A 20 -12.54 15.93 1.25
CA PHE A 20 -12.05 17.02 2.06
C PHE A 20 -13.18 17.89 2.61
N LEU A 21 -14.16 18.24 1.77
CA LEU A 21 -15.35 18.98 2.20
C LEU A 21 -16.15 18.19 3.24
N THR A 22 -16.36 16.90 3.02
CA THR A 22 -17.10 16.03 3.97
C THR A 22 -16.41 16.00 5.35
N ALA A 23 -15.09 15.83 5.37
CA ALA A 23 -14.32 15.85 6.62
C ALA A 23 -14.29 17.24 7.26
N PHE A 24 -14.26 18.30 6.47
CA PHE A 24 -14.29 19.67 6.95
C PHE A 24 -15.63 20.03 7.58
N ASP A 25 -16.74 19.66 6.96
CA ASP A 25 -18.08 19.89 7.49
C ASP A 25 -18.26 19.17 8.83
N SER A 26 -17.81 17.92 8.95
CA SER A 26 -17.84 17.20 10.23
C SER A 26 -16.96 17.85 11.31
N ARG A 27 -15.85 18.50 10.93
CA ARG A 27 -15.03 19.27 11.86
C ARG A 27 -15.74 20.55 12.29
N LEU A 28 -16.34 21.28 11.35
CA LEU A 28 -17.10 22.49 11.67
C LEU A 28 -18.29 22.19 12.58
N ASP A 29 -19.02 21.10 12.33
CA ASP A 29 -20.12 20.67 13.18
C ASP A 29 -19.64 20.41 14.61
N TYR A 30 -18.51 19.73 14.78
CA TYR A 30 -17.89 19.53 16.10
C TYR A 30 -17.52 20.86 16.78
N GLU A 31 -16.86 21.77 16.07
CA GLU A 31 -16.48 23.09 16.59
C GLU A 31 -17.69 23.94 16.98
N LYS A 32 -18.80 23.82 16.25
CA LYS A 32 -20.06 24.47 16.60
C LYS A 32 -20.69 23.87 17.85
N THR A 33 -20.73 22.55 17.98
CA THR A 33 -21.38 21.89 19.12
C THR A 33 -20.58 22.03 20.41
N GLU A 34 -19.25 21.93 20.34
CA GLU A 34 -18.39 21.91 21.53
C GLU A 34 -17.80 23.28 21.89
N HIS A 35 -17.65 24.18 20.91
CA HIS A 35 -17.02 25.49 21.10
C HIS A 35 -17.92 26.68 20.74
N ASN A 36 -19.20 26.45 20.43
CA ASN A 36 -20.18 27.48 20.09
C ASN A 36 -19.71 28.44 18.97
N GLN A 37 -18.93 27.94 18.02
CA GLN A 37 -18.45 28.74 16.90
C GLN A 37 -19.60 29.10 15.93
N ILE A 38 -19.56 30.33 15.40
CA ILE A 38 -20.49 30.80 14.38
C ILE A 38 -19.99 30.33 13.00
N ILE A 39 -20.78 29.49 12.32
CA ILE A 39 -20.46 28.96 10.99
C ILE A 39 -21.09 29.85 9.91
N ASN A 40 -20.28 30.22 8.90
CA ASN A 40 -20.76 30.82 7.65
C ASN A 40 -20.90 29.74 6.57
N THR A 41 -21.94 29.81 5.75
CA THR A 41 -22.25 28.82 4.69
C THR A 41 -21.18 28.69 3.60
N ASN A 42 -20.22 29.63 3.51
CA ASN A 42 -19.16 29.65 2.51
C ASN A 42 -17.75 29.50 3.11
N GLN A 43 -17.64 29.11 4.39
CA GLN A 43 -16.38 29.10 5.14
C GLN A 43 -15.32 28.17 4.53
N PHE A 44 -15.73 27.05 3.92
CA PHE A 44 -14.82 26.16 3.20
C PHE A 44 -14.12 26.88 2.05
N ASN A 45 -14.89 27.44 1.11
CA ASN A 45 -14.33 28.10 -0.07
C ASN A 45 -13.49 29.33 0.28
N GLU A 46 -13.90 30.09 1.29
CA GLU A 46 -13.12 31.23 1.80
C GLU A 46 -11.78 30.78 2.36
N SER A 47 -11.79 29.72 3.18
CA SER A 47 -10.56 29.17 3.76
C SER A 47 -9.63 28.61 2.68
N ILE A 48 -10.16 27.87 1.69
CA ILE A 48 -9.39 27.35 0.56
C ILE A 48 -8.74 28.49 -0.24
N LYS A 49 -9.49 29.55 -0.57
CA LYS A 49 -8.95 30.71 -1.30
C LYS A 49 -7.78 31.36 -0.57
N ILE A 50 -7.85 31.46 0.76
CA ILE A 50 -6.76 32.01 1.57
C ILE A 50 -5.56 31.05 1.58
N LEU A 51 -5.82 29.75 1.80
CA LEU A 51 -4.75 28.74 1.92
C LEU A 51 -4.01 28.47 0.61
N LEU A 52 -4.68 28.65 -0.54
CA LEU A 52 -4.05 28.54 -1.86
C LEU A 52 -2.95 29.60 -2.10
N ASN A 53 -2.90 30.66 -1.28
CA ASN A 53 -1.85 31.69 -1.35
C ASN A 53 -0.56 31.31 -0.62
N GLY A 54 -0.19 30.01 -0.59
CA GLY A 54 1.12 29.56 -0.13
C GLY A 54 1.16 28.39 0.86
N PHE A 55 0.01 27.85 1.28
CA PHE A 55 -0.04 26.70 2.19
C PHE A 55 -0.44 25.40 1.49
N ILE A 56 -1.41 25.47 0.58
CA ILE A 56 -1.93 24.31 -0.14
C ILE A 56 -1.90 24.51 -1.66
N THR A 57 -1.80 23.42 -2.39
CA THR A 57 -1.97 23.36 -3.85
C THR A 57 -3.25 22.62 -4.20
N SER A 58 -3.78 22.93 -5.39
CA SER A 58 -4.94 22.26 -5.98
C SER A 58 -4.56 21.73 -7.35
N VAL A 59 -4.70 20.42 -7.56
CA VAL A 59 -4.51 19.77 -8.87
C VAL A 59 -5.88 19.39 -9.42
N LEU A 60 -6.16 19.75 -10.66
CA LEU A 60 -7.37 19.34 -11.37
C LEU A 60 -7.05 18.13 -12.24
N HIS A 61 -7.76 17.03 -12.00
CA HIS A 61 -7.64 15.82 -12.81
C HIS A 61 -8.65 15.86 -13.96
N ASP A 62 -8.18 15.52 -15.16
CA ASP A 62 -9.00 15.51 -16.38
C ASP A 62 -9.85 14.23 -16.46
N THR A 63 -10.75 14.08 -15.49
CA THR A 63 -11.78 13.04 -15.44
C THR A 63 -13.12 13.62 -15.90
N LYS A 64 -14.12 12.77 -16.15
CA LYS A 64 -15.50 13.21 -16.46
C LYS A 64 -16.46 12.78 -15.34
N PRO A 65 -16.88 13.69 -14.44
CA PRO A 65 -16.53 15.11 -14.32
C PRO A 65 -15.10 15.34 -13.77
N PRO A 66 -14.50 16.53 -13.99
CA PRO A 66 -13.17 16.84 -13.45
C PRO A 66 -13.18 16.81 -11.93
N VAL A 67 -12.16 16.20 -11.33
CA VAL A 67 -12.04 16.09 -9.87
C VAL A 67 -10.83 16.88 -9.40
N ARG A 68 -11.04 17.71 -8.37
CA ARG A 68 -9.98 18.49 -7.74
C ARG A 68 -9.39 17.74 -6.54
N GLN A 69 -8.08 17.82 -6.39
CA GLN A 69 -7.33 17.24 -5.28
C GLN A 69 -6.51 18.32 -4.58
N PHE A 70 -6.42 18.25 -3.25
CA PHE A 70 -5.69 19.23 -2.44
C PHE A 70 -4.50 18.60 -1.72
N SER A 71 -3.40 19.34 -1.63
CA SER A 71 -2.17 18.88 -0.97
C SER A 71 -1.45 20.06 -0.32
N PHE A 72 -0.54 19.78 0.62
CA PHE A 72 0.37 20.82 1.12
C PHE A 72 1.46 21.11 0.09
N ILE A 73 1.83 22.39 -0.04
CA ILE A 73 2.93 22.80 -0.93
C ILE A 73 4.28 22.37 -0.36
N ASN A 74 4.42 22.42 0.97
CA ASN A 74 5.68 22.21 1.66
C ASN A 74 5.58 21.13 2.75
N PRO A 75 6.39 20.05 2.69
CA PRO A 75 6.50 19.06 3.76
C PRO A 75 6.78 19.65 5.14
N SER A 76 7.57 20.73 5.25
CA SER A 76 7.88 21.37 6.54
C SER A 76 6.64 21.90 7.28
N LEU A 77 5.57 22.23 6.54
CA LEU A 77 4.30 22.60 7.16
C LEU A 77 3.64 21.39 7.82
N THR A 78 3.77 20.20 7.23
CA THR A 78 3.28 18.95 7.84
C THR A 78 4.04 18.67 9.13
N ASP A 79 5.37 18.82 9.14
CA ASP A 79 6.19 18.60 10.35
C ASP A 79 5.82 19.57 11.48
N PHE A 80 5.62 20.85 11.13
CA PHE A 80 5.14 21.84 12.08
C PHE A 80 3.79 21.44 12.70
N LEU A 81 2.87 20.92 11.88
CA LEU A 81 1.55 20.48 12.36
C LEU A 81 1.62 19.20 13.19
N ILE A 82 2.54 18.28 12.88
CA ILE A 82 2.80 17.11 13.73
C ILE A 82 3.21 17.59 15.12
N GLY A 83 4.17 18.50 15.22
CA GLY A 83 4.59 19.06 16.52
C GLY A 83 3.43 19.74 17.25
N HIS A 84 2.70 20.63 16.58
CA HIS A 84 1.57 21.34 17.17
C HIS A 84 0.47 20.39 17.69
N VAL A 85 0.10 19.38 16.91
CA VAL A 85 -0.94 18.42 17.27
C VAL A 85 -0.45 17.48 18.37
N SER A 86 0.80 17.01 18.30
CA SER A 86 1.40 16.15 19.32
C SER A 86 1.35 16.79 20.71
N ASP A 87 1.70 18.08 20.80
CA ASP A 87 1.76 18.82 22.06
C ASP A 87 0.39 19.22 22.63
N SER A 88 -0.68 19.14 21.83
CA SER A 88 -2.02 19.62 22.19
C SER A 88 -3.05 18.48 22.27
N LEU A 89 -3.26 17.95 23.47
CA LEU A 89 -4.33 16.98 23.73
C LEU A 89 -5.72 17.50 23.31
N PRO A 90 -6.13 18.77 23.60
CA PRO A 90 -7.40 19.28 23.11
C PRO A 90 -7.54 19.24 21.59
N GLU A 91 -6.46 19.52 20.87
CA GLU A 91 -6.46 19.46 19.40
C GLU A 91 -6.60 18.01 18.91
N ARG A 92 -5.84 17.07 19.49
CA ARG A 92 -5.95 15.64 19.18
C ARG A 92 -7.36 15.11 19.43
N LYS A 93 -7.95 15.49 20.56
CA LYS A 93 -9.33 15.17 20.92
C LYS A 93 -10.32 15.74 19.91
N SER A 94 -10.17 17.00 19.53
CA SER A 94 -11.04 17.65 18.55
C SER A 94 -10.94 16.98 17.18
N ILE A 95 -9.71 16.67 16.73
CA ILE A 95 -9.47 15.94 15.47
C ILE A 95 -10.17 14.59 15.52
N ILE A 96 -9.83 13.73 16.48
CA ILE A 96 -10.38 12.37 16.60
C ILE A 96 -11.91 12.37 16.74
N SER A 97 -12.44 13.33 17.49
CA SER A 97 -13.89 13.50 17.69
C SER A 97 -14.62 13.95 16.44
N SER A 98 -13.94 14.39 15.39
CA SER A 98 -14.53 14.88 14.14
C SER A 98 -14.20 14.02 12.91
N LEU A 99 -13.43 12.93 13.06
CA LEU A 99 -13.02 12.08 11.94
C LEU A 99 -14.20 11.39 11.26
N VAL A 100 -14.20 11.38 9.93
CA VAL A 100 -15.21 10.71 9.09
C VAL A 100 -14.63 9.49 8.40
N PHE A 101 -13.32 9.48 8.13
CA PHE A 101 -12.67 8.43 7.36
C PHE A 101 -11.62 7.68 8.18
N PHE A 102 -11.53 6.35 8.00
CA PHE A 102 -10.48 5.53 8.63
C PHE A 102 -9.08 5.98 8.20
N GLU A 103 -8.92 6.42 6.96
CA GLU A 103 -7.67 6.88 6.38
C GLU A 103 -7.12 8.12 7.10
N GLN A 104 -7.97 8.89 7.80
CA GLN A 104 -7.53 10.03 8.63
C GLN A 104 -6.85 9.59 9.93
N LEU A 105 -7.07 8.35 10.38
CA LEU A 105 -6.41 7.81 11.58
C LEU A 105 -4.94 7.49 11.35
N ASN A 106 -4.47 7.39 10.09
CA ASN A 106 -3.10 7.03 9.78
C ASN A 106 -2.06 7.99 10.40
N ARG A 107 -2.40 9.27 10.57
CA ARG A 107 -1.57 10.25 11.29
C ARG A 107 -1.37 9.92 12.77
N PHE A 108 -2.27 9.14 13.34
CA PHE A 108 -2.26 8.66 14.72
C PHE A 108 -1.81 7.19 14.80
N ASN A 109 -1.17 6.64 13.76
CA ASN A 109 -0.68 5.27 13.77
C ASN A 109 0.35 5.10 14.91
N PRO A 110 0.06 4.25 15.93
CA PRO A 110 0.98 4.06 17.06
C PRO A 110 2.32 3.45 16.63
N GLU A 111 2.38 2.67 15.56
CA GLU A 111 3.63 2.08 15.03
C GLU A 111 4.59 3.16 14.50
N LYS A 112 4.06 4.27 13.97
CA LYS A 112 4.87 5.41 13.53
C LYS A 112 5.28 6.31 14.70
N SER A 113 4.54 6.25 15.81
CA SER A 113 4.78 7.03 17.04
C SER A 113 4.94 8.55 16.82
N LEU A 114 4.30 9.10 15.78
CA LEU A 114 4.39 10.53 15.43
C LEU A 114 3.51 11.40 16.33
N ILE A 115 2.30 10.93 16.65
CA ILE A 115 1.32 11.62 17.46
C ILE A 115 0.85 10.65 18.55
N PRO A 116 0.89 11.04 19.84
CA PRO A 116 0.51 10.15 20.92
C PRO A 116 -1.00 9.87 20.87
N LEU A 117 -1.37 8.64 21.21
CA LEU A 117 -2.75 8.16 21.24
C LEU A 117 -3.10 7.62 22.63
N GLU A 118 -3.44 8.52 23.55
CA GLU A 118 -3.83 8.18 24.92
C GLU A 118 -5.14 7.39 24.98
N LYS A 119 -5.31 6.62 26.05
CA LYS A 119 -6.51 5.82 26.31
C LYS A 119 -7.82 6.59 26.08
N GLU A 120 -7.91 7.85 26.48
CA GLU A 120 -9.13 8.65 26.27
C GLU A 120 -9.46 8.87 24.79
N LEU A 121 -8.44 9.02 23.94
CA LEU A 121 -8.60 9.18 22.50
C LEU A 121 -9.04 7.85 21.86
N GLN A 122 -8.49 6.73 22.34
CA GLN A 122 -8.89 5.39 21.91
C GLN A 122 -10.35 5.09 22.24
N ILE A 123 -10.84 5.54 23.40
CA ILE A 123 -12.27 5.44 23.76
C ILE A 123 -13.13 6.18 22.72
N ILE A 124 -12.73 7.39 22.31
CA ILE A 124 -13.46 8.17 21.31
C ILE A 124 -13.47 7.46 19.96
N ILE A 125 -12.32 6.91 19.52
CA ILE A 125 -12.23 6.14 18.27
C ILE A 125 -13.20 4.96 18.30
N ARG A 126 -13.11 4.12 19.33
CA ARG A 126 -14.01 2.96 19.52
C ARG A 126 -15.47 3.38 19.49
N ASP A 127 -15.84 4.45 20.20
CA ASP A 127 -17.23 4.91 20.29
C ASP A 127 -17.73 5.52 18.96
N ARG A 128 -16.85 6.11 18.15
CA ARG A 128 -17.20 6.57 16.82
C ARG A 128 -17.38 5.39 15.85
N ILE A 129 -16.52 4.38 15.92
CA ILE A 129 -16.64 3.15 15.14
C ILE A 129 -17.96 2.43 15.47
N SER A 130 -18.26 2.21 16.76
CA SER A 130 -19.48 1.51 17.19
C SER A 130 -20.76 2.24 16.76
N LYS A 131 -20.71 3.57 16.65
CA LYS A 131 -21.82 4.41 16.16
C LYS A 131 -21.81 4.61 14.64
N SER A 132 -20.96 3.89 13.89
CA SER A 132 -20.82 4.00 12.43
C SER A 132 -20.55 5.44 11.95
N LYS A 133 -19.82 6.24 12.75
CA LYS A 133 -19.45 7.62 12.43
C LYS A 133 -18.15 7.76 11.65
N ILE A 134 -17.44 6.65 11.44
CA ILE A 134 -16.23 6.55 10.63
C ILE A 134 -16.49 5.53 9.53
N THR A 135 -16.08 5.84 8.30
CA THR A 135 -16.23 4.99 7.12
C THR A 135 -14.93 4.94 6.31
N SER A 136 -14.87 4.17 5.23
CA SER A 136 -13.75 4.20 4.30
C SER A 136 -14.03 5.19 3.17
N ARG A 137 -12.98 5.85 2.67
CA ARG A 137 -13.04 6.68 1.45
C ARG A 137 -13.52 5.87 0.23
N GLU A 138 -13.24 4.58 0.22
CA GLU A 138 -13.59 3.68 -0.87
C GLU A 138 -15.03 3.15 -0.81
N LEU A 139 -15.88 3.60 0.12
CA LEU A 139 -17.25 3.09 0.31
C LEU A 139 -18.09 3.05 -0.99
N HIS A 140 -17.85 4.00 -1.92
CA HIS A 140 -18.56 4.07 -3.20
C HIS A 140 -17.81 3.39 -4.37
N SER A 141 -16.68 2.76 -4.10
CA SER A 141 -15.95 1.99 -5.09
C SER A 141 -16.73 0.73 -5.45
N LYS A 142 -16.78 0.39 -6.75
CA LYS A 142 -17.38 -0.86 -7.23
C LYS A 142 -16.68 -2.12 -6.69
N TYR A 143 -15.48 -1.98 -6.14
CA TYR A 143 -14.68 -3.06 -5.54
C TYR A 143 -14.80 -3.09 -4.01
N PHE A 144 -15.65 -2.26 -3.41
CA PHE A 144 -15.83 -2.23 -1.97
C PHE A 144 -16.86 -3.29 -1.54
N SER A 145 -16.40 -4.34 -0.89
CA SER A 145 -17.23 -5.41 -0.34
C SER A 145 -17.53 -5.20 1.15
N GLU A 146 -18.57 -5.89 1.65
CA GLU A 146 -18.87 -5.92 3.09
C GLU A 146 -17.70 -6.52 3.88
N ASN A 147 -17.05 -7.55 3.34
CA ASN A 147 -15.81 -8.11 3.87
C ASN A 147 -14.72 -7.05 4.04
N LYS A 148 -14.51 -6.20 3.04
CA LYS A 148 -13.54 -5.11 3.11
C LYS A 148 -13.90 -4.08 4.19
N ARG A 149 -15.18 -3.72 4.31
CA ARG A 149 -15.67 -2.85 5.38
C ARG A 149 -15.32 -3.42 6.76
N HIS A 150 -15.66 -4.69 6.99
CA HIS A 150 -15.43 -5.35 8.27
C HIS A 150 -13.94 -5.52 8.58
N ALA A 151 -13.12 -5.90 7.59
CA ALA A 151 -11.68 -6.05 7.76
C ALA A 151 -10.99 -4.71 8.11
N ILE A 152 -11.38 -3.60 7.46
CA ILE A 152 -10.88 -2.25 7.81
C ILE A 152 -11.25 -1.90 9.26
N THR A 153 -12.49 -2.19 9.67
CA THR A 153 -12.92 -1.91 11.05
C THR A 153 -12.14 -2.75 12.06
N LEU A 154 -11.95 -4.05 11.80
CA LEU A 154 -11.19 -4.95 12.68
C LEU A 154 -9.73 -4.50 12.84
N GLU A 155 -9.07 -4.18 11.72
CA GLU A 155 -7.71 -3.65 11.71
C GLU A 155 -7.64 -2.35 12.54
N ALA A 156 -8.55 -1.41 12.29
CA ALA A 156 -8.59 -0.14 13.01
C ALA A 156 -8.78 -0.33 14.53
N LEU A 157 -9.65 -1.25 14.94
CA LEU A 157 -9.86 -1.56 16.35
C LEU A 157 -8.60 -2.15 16.99
N CYS A 158 -7.94 -3.13 16.35
CA CYS A 158 -6.71 -3.72 16.89
C CYS A 158 -5.57 -2.70 16.94
N LYS A 159 -5.42 -1.92 15.88
CA LYS A 159 -4.33 -0.96 15.70
C LYS A 159 -4.45 0.26 16.61
N TYR A 160 -5.62 0.88 16.66
CA TYR A 160 -5.80 2.17 17.33
C TYR A 160 -6.43 2.06 18.73
N CYS A 161 -6.99 0.91 19.13
CA CYS A 161 -7.74 0.77 20.39
C CYS A 161 -7.15 -0.28 21.36
N HIS A 162 -5.82 -0.37 21.44
CA HIS A 162 -5.09 -1.38 22.23
C HIS A 162 -5.22 -1.27 23.77
N GLN A 163 -5.64 -0.13 24.33
CA GLN A 163 -5.77 0.10 25.79
C GLN A 163 -7.22 0.09 26.29
N VAL A 164 -8.17 -0.24 25.42
CA VAL A 164 -9.61 -0.19 25.71
C VAL A 164 -10.26 -1.52 25.35
N ASN A 165 -11.30 -1.90 26.09
CA ASN A 165 -12.04 -3.11 25.76
C ASN A 165 -12.81 -2.91 24.44
N ILE A 166 -12.48 -3.73 23.46
CA ILE A 166 -13.07 -3.78 22.11
C ILE A 166 -13.61 -5.16 21.75
N ASP A 167 -13.53 -6.14 22.65
CA ASP A 167 -13.73 -7.57 22.35
C ASP A 167 -15.10 -7.86 21.74
N THR A 168 -16.18 -7.36 22.35
CA THR A 168 -17.54 -7.56 21.81
C THR A 168 -17.71 -6.96 20.41
N LEU A 169 -17.11 -5.80 20.15
CA LEU A 169 -17.20 -5.12 18.85
C LEU A 169 -16.33 -5.81 17.80
N LEU A 170 -15.15 -6.30 18.18
CA LEU A 170 -14.32 -7.14 17.33
C LEU A 170 -15.08 -8.41 16.92
N LEU A 171 -15.64 -9.14 17.89
CA LEU A 171 -16.41 -10.35 17.63
C LEU A 171 -17.59 -10.11 16.70
N GLU A 172 -18.33 -9.01 16.89
CA GLU A 172 -19.45 -8.64 16.05
C GLU A 172 -19.01 -8.50 14.58
N HIS A 173 -17.94 -7.76 14.31
CA HIS A 173 -17.44 -7.56 12.95
C HIS A 173 -16.77 -8.80 12.36
N PHE A 174 -16.05 -9.59 13.16
CA PHE A 174 -15.38 -10.80 12.69
C PHE A 174 -16.41 -11.84 12.21
N LYS A 175 -17.53 -11.98 12.92
CA LYS A 175 -18.63 -12.88 12.52
C LYS A 175 -19.32 -12.49 11.21
N GLN A 176 -19.17 -11.25 10.76
CA GLN A 176 -19.74 -10.78 9.49
C GLN A 176 -18.81 -11.03 8.30
N ILE A 177 -17.57 -11.47 8.53
CA ILE A 177 -16.67 -11.84 7.44
C ILE A 177 -17.17 -13.14 6.80
N ALA A 178 -17.56 -13.04 5.53
CA ALA A 178 -18.02 -14.17 4.75
C ALA A 178 -16.83 -14.99 4.22
N PHE A 179 -16.84 -16.30 4.50
CA PHE A 179 -15.85 -17.25 3.98
C PHE A 179 -16.07 -17.63 2.51
N THR A 180 -17.27 -17.39 1.99
CA THR A 180 -17.64 -17.70 0.60
C THR A 180 -17.06 -16.72 -0.42
N GLU A 181 -16.69 -15.52 0.01
CA GLU A 181 -16.08 -14.50 -0.84
C GLU A 181 -14.55 -14.66 -0.90
N SER A 182 -13.90 -14.09 -1.91
CA SER A 182 -12.43 -14.00 -1.94
C SER A 182 -11.93 -13.11 -0.79
N TRP A 183 -10.76 -13.48 -0.22
CA TRP A 183 -10.09 -12.72 0.85
C TRP A 183 -8.89 -11.92 0.36
N ASP A 184 -8.57 -11.93 -0.95
CA ASP A 184 -7.36 -11.27 -1.50
C ASP A 184 -7.27 -9.79 -1.09
N ALA A 185 -8.38 -9.06 -1.17
CA ALA A 185 -8.45 -7.63 -0.85
C ALA A 185 -8.43 -7.31 0.66
N ILE A 186 -8.50 -8.32 1.53
CA ILE A 186 -8.56 -8.17 2.99
C ILE A 186 -7.50 -8.97 3.74
N LEU A 187 -6.70 -9.79 3.04
CA LEU A 187 -5.71 -10.71 3.60
C LEU A 187 -4.81 -10.03 4.63
N GLN A 188 -4.08 -8.99 4.21
CA GLN A 188 -3.16 -8.24 5.08
C GLN A 188 -3.84 -7.67 6.35
N LYS A 189 -5.11 -7.27 6.24
CA LYS A 189 -5.88 -6.73 7.38
C LYS A 189 -6.25 -7.81 8.36
N LEU A 190 -6.70 -8.96 7.85
CA LEU A 190 -7.05 -10.10 8.69
C LEU A 190 -5.81 -10.68 9.37
N GLU A 191 -4.70 -10.85 8.66
CA GLU A 191 -3.43 -11.27 9.25
C GLU A 191 -2.99 -10.33 10.35
N TYR A 192 -3.03 -9.02 10.11
CA TYR A 192 -2.72 -8.03 11.14
C TYR A 192 -3.58 -8.24 12.38
N VAL A 193 -4.90 -8.41 12.22
CA VAL A 193 -5.84 -8.66 13.33
C VAL A 193 -5.50 -9.95 14.07
N LEU A 194 -5.22 -11.04 13.35
CA LEU A 194 -4.87 -12.33 13.95
C LEU A 194 -3.55 -12.24 14.74
N LEU A 195 -2.55 -11.54 14.23
CA LEU A 195 -1.25 -11.37 14.87
C LEU A 195 -1.29 -10.39 16.05
N HIS A 196 -2.16 -9.37 16.01
CA HIS A 196 -2.20 -8.27 16.99
C HIS A 196 -3.44 -8.26 17.87
N LEU A 197 -4.19 -9.36 17.93
CA LEU A 197 -5.30 -9.51 18.87
C LEU A 197 -4.78 -9.31 20.31
N GLY A 198 -5.26 -8.25 20.97
CA GLY A 198 -4.95 -7.93 22.37
C GLY A 198 -5.77 -8.76 23.36
N ASP A 199 -6.13 -8.18 24.50
CA ASP A 199 -7.03 -8.81 25.49
C ASP A 199 -8.47 -8.84 24.98
N ALA A 200 -8.80 -9.86 24.18
CA ALA A 200 -10.09 -10.06 23.55
C ALA A 200 -10.52 -11.55 23.60
N PRO A 201 -10.87 -12.07 24.80
CA PRO A 201 -11.11 -13.50 25.02
C PRO A 201 -12.27 -14.07 24.20
N GLN A 202 -13.36 -13.31 23.96
CA GLN A 202 -14.49 -13.81 23.19
C GLN A 202 -14.14 -13.94 21.71
N THR A 203 -13.44 -12.95 21.16
CA THR A 203 -12.94 -12.95 19.79
C THR A 203 -11.88 -14.05 19.60
N PHE A 204 -10.96 -14.19 20.56
CA PHE A 204 -9.94 -15.24 20.55
C PHE A 204 -10.58 -16.63 20.50
N ASN A 205 -11.56 -16.91 21.38
CA ASN A 205 -12.25 -18.19 21.40
C ASN A 205 -12.99 -18.47 20.08
N TYR A 206 -13.65 -17.46 19.51
CA TYR A 206 -14.33 -17.61 18.22
C TYR A 206 -13.34 -17.95 17.09
N ILE A 207 -12.19 -17.26 17.04
CA ILE A 207 -11.16 -17.54 16.05
C ILE A 207 -10.62 -18.95 16.26
N LYS A 208 -10.32 -19.32 17.51
CA LYS A 208 -9.84 -20.67 17.86
C LYS A 208 -10.82 -21.74 17.38
N GLU A 209 -12.11 -21.62 17.69
CA GLU A 209 -13.15 -22.57 17.26
C GLU A 209 -13.27 -22.71 15.73
N ASN A 210 -12.87 -21.69 14.97
CA ASN A 210 -12.96 -21.66 13.51
C ASN A 210 -11.57 -21.65 12.83
N PHE A 211 -10.51 -21.94 13.58
CA PHE A 211 -9.14 -21.62 13.18
C PHE A 211 -8.75 -22.28 11.86
N ILE A 212 -9.00 -23.59 11.70
CA ILE A 212 -8.69 -24.32 10.47
C ILE A 212 -9.36 -23.68 9.26
N LYS A 213 -10.64 -23.30 9.36
CA LYS A 213 -11.34 -22.64 8.25
C LYS A 213 -10.75 -21.28 7.91
N ILE A 214 -10.30 -20.53 8.93
CA ILE A 214 -9.69 -19.21 8.76
C ILE A 214 -8.32 -19.34 8.11
N ILE A 215 -7.46 -20.21 8.63
CA ILE A 215 -6.09 -20.35 8.13
C ILE A 215 -6.06 -20.93 6.72
N GLU A 216 -6.91 -21.91 6.41
CA GLU A 216 -7.01 -22.45 5.05
C GLU A 216 -7.48 -21.38 4.07
N LYS A 217 -8.41 -20.52 4.49
CA LYS A 217 -8.89 -19.41 3.66
C LYS A 217 -7.79 -18.35 3.43
N ILE A 218 -6.93 -18.13 4.42
CA ILE A 218 -5.75 -17.27 4.28
C ILE A 218 -4.78 -17.91 3.28
N MET A 219 -4.44 -19.19 3.45
CA MET A 219 -3.53 -19.95 2.57
C MET A 219 -3.97 -19.90 1.09
N ASP A 220 -5.27 -20.00 0.82
CA ASP A 220 -5.82 -19.91 -0.55
C ASP A 220 -5.56 -18.55 -1.24
N THR A 221 -5.11 -17.53 -0.50
CA THR A 221 -4.92 -16.15 -0.98
C THR A 221 -3.48 -15.62 -0.88
N ILE A 222 -2.57 -16.39 -0.26
CA ILE A 222 -1.17 -15.98 -0.11
C ILE A 222 -0.46 -16.05 -1.46
N VAL A 223 0.22 -14.96 -1.82
CA VAL A 223 1.03 -14.87 -3.05
C VAL A 223 2.49 -14.51 -2.78
N ASP A 224 2.82 -14.07 -1.56
CA ASP A 224 4.16 -13.64 -1.17
C ASP A 224 4.72 -14.45 0.01
N SER A 225 6.04 -14.42 0.13
CA SER A 225 6.75 -15.24 1.12
C SER A 225 6.58 -14.76 2.56
N ASP A 226 6.36 -13.47 2.78
CA ASP A 226 6.30 -12.90 4.14
C ASP A 226 5.00 -13.31 4.82
N ASN A 227 3.90 -13.29 4.05
CA ASN A 227 2.60 -13.80 4.45
C ASN A 227 2.64 -15.32 4.70
N ALA A 228 3.29 -16.09 3.83
CA ALA A 228 3.47 -17.54 4.00
C ALA A 228 4.14 -17.89 5.35
N LYS A 229 5.21 -17.15 5.71
CA LYS A 229 5.96 -17.36 6.96
C LYS A 229 5.15 -17.08 8.23
N GLN A 230 3.99 -16.42 8.13
CA GLN A 230 3.11 -16.21 9.30
C GLN A 230 2.31 -17.45 9.69
N ILE A 231 2.17 -18.44 8.81
CA ILE A 231 1.32 -19.62 9.05
C ILE A 231 1.70 -20.35 10.35
N PRO A 232 2.97 -20.77 10.58
CA PRO A 232 3.32 -21.50 11.81
C PRO A 232 3.10 -20.66 13.07
N ILE A 233 3.32 -19.34 12.98
CA ILE A 233 3.11 -18.38 14.08
C ILE A 233 1.63 -18.36 14.49
N LEU A 234 0.72 -18.36 13.51
CA LEU A 234 -0.72 -18.39 13.76
C LEU A 234 -1.17 -19.70 14.42
N PHE A 235 -0.64 -20.85 14.00
CA PHE A 235 -0.91 -22.13 14.66
C PHE A 235 -0.51 -22.12 16.14
N SER A 236 0.71 -21.64 16.42
CA SER A 236 1.19 -21.48 17.79
C SER A 236 0.30 -20.54 18.61
N LYS A 237 -0.05 -19.38 18.06
CA LYS A 237 -0.86 -18.36 18.75
C LYS A 237 -2.25 -18.87 19.13
N TYR A 238 -2.89 -19.67 18.28
CA TYR A 238 -4.24 -20.18 18.51
C TYR A 238 -4.26 -21.60 19.12
N GLU A 239 -3.11 -22.08 19.60
CA GLU A 239 -2.96 -23.34 20.32
C GLU A 239 -3.38 -24.57 19.49
N TYR A 240 -3.06 -24.56 18.19
CA TYR A 240 -3.19 -25.72 17.29
C TYR A 240 -1.82 -26.34 17.05
N SER A 241 -1.75 -27.67 17.00
CA SER A 241 -0.51 -28.38 16.66
C SER A 241 -0.20 -28.17 15.17
N TYR A 242 0.89 -27.43 14.90
CA TYR A 242 1.37 -27.25 13.54
C TYR A 242 1.90 -28.57 12.97
N ASP A 243 2.66 -29.32 13.76
CA ASP A 243 3.21 -30.63 13.37
C ASP A 243 2.07 -31.57 12.93
N ASP A 244 1.01 -31.74 13.73
CA ASP A 244 -0.14 -32.59 13.39
C ASP A 244 -0.80 -32.16 12.07
N TYR A 245 -0.85 -30.85 11.80
CA TYR A 245 -1.43 -30.31 10.56
C TYR A 245 -0.52 -30.61 9.36
N THR A 246 0.79 -30.38 9.48
CA THR A 246 1.78 -30.65 8.43
C THR A 246 1.88 -32.14 8.09
N GLU A 247 1.68 -33.03 9.07
CA GLU A 247 1.67 -34.49 8.87
C GLU A 247 0.37 -35.02 8.27
N SER A 248 -0.70 -34.21 8.27
CA SER A 248 -1.97 -34.59 7.68
C SER A 248 -1.93 -34.51 6.14
N ASP A 249 -2.62 -35.44 5.47
CA ASP A 249 -2.70 -35.46 4.00
C ASP A 249 -3.29 -34.17 3.41
N GLU A 250 -4.20 -33.51 4.13
CA GLU A 250 -4.84 -32.27 3.66
C GLU A 250 -3.94 -31.05 3.95
N GLY A 251 -3.41 -30.95 5.17
CA GLY A 251 -2.57 -29.82 5.56
C GLY A 251 -1.25 -29.77 4.78
N SER A 252 -0.60 -30.92 4.58
CA SER A 252 0.58 -31.03 3.72
C SER A 252 0.30 -30.54 2.30
N LYS A 253 -0.78 -31.00 1.66
CA LYS A 253 -1.16 -30.57 0.30
C LYS A 253 -1.43 -29.08 0.21
N ARG A 254 -2.05 -28.48 1.22
CA ARG A 254 -2.32 -27.04 1.25
C ARG A 254 -1.04 -26.23 1.35
N LEU A 255 -0.13 -26.62 2.24
CA LEU A 255 1.17 -25.96 2.37
C LEU A 255 2.02 -26.08 1.10
N ILE A 256 1.97 -27.23 0.42
CA ILE A 256 2.56 -27.40 -0.91
C ILE A 256 1.98 -26.38 -1.87
N GLY A 257 0.65 -26.29 -1.96
CA GLY A 257 -0.03 -25.32 -2.83
C GLY A 257 0.37 -23.88 -2.52
N VAL A 258 0.54 -23.50 -1.25
CA VAL A 258 1.03 -22.17 -0.87
C VAL A 258 2.43 -21.93 -1.43
N ILE A 259 3.35 -22.88 -1.28
CA ILE A 259 4.72 -22.75 -1.81
C ILE A 259 4.69 -22.63 -3.34
N GLU A 260 3.89 -23.46 -4.03
CA GLU A 260 3.74 -23.39 -5.48
C GLU A 260 3.27 -22.01 -5.95
N ILE A 261 2.23 -21.46 -5.30
CA ILE A 261 1.68 -20.15 -5.65
C ILE A 261 2.71 -19.04 -5.44
N VAL A 262 3.41 -19.05 -4.30
CA VAL A 262 4.42 -18.03 -3.97
C VAL A 262 5.59 -18.09 -4.94
N LEU A 263 6.06 -19.29 -5.29
CA LEU A 263 7.15 -19.46 -6.26
C LEU A 263 6.73 -19.03 -7.67
N GLN A 264 5.52 -19.39 -8.10
CA GLN A 264 4.99 -18.97 -9.40
C GLN A 264 4.84 -17.44 -9.48
N SER A 265 4.29 -16.81 -8.43
CA SER A 265 4.17 -15.34 -8.37
C SER A 265 5.54 -14.68 -8.44
N SER A 266 6.52 -15.21 -7.70
CA SER A 266 7.89 -14.69 -7.71
C SER A 266 8.57 -14.86 -9.08
N GLU A 267 8.33 -15.97 -9.77
CA GLU A 267 8.83 -16.18 -11.13
C GLU A 267 8.18 -15.23 -12.14
N ASP A 268 6.88 -14.99 -12.02
CA ASP A 268 6.14 -14.08 -12.89
C ASP A 268 6.58 -12.62 -12.70
N ASP A 269 6.81 -12.19 -11.46
CA ASP A 269 7.36 -10.87 -11.13
C ASP A 269 8.77 -10.71 -11.71
N LEU A 270 9.63 -11.73 -11.52
CA LEU A 270 10.99 -11.75 -12.07
C LEU A 270 10.99 -11.64 -13.61
N LYS A 271 10.13 -12.40 -14.29
CA LYS A 271 9.94 -12.31 -15.74
C LYS A 271 9.47 -10.92 -16.15
N SER A 272 8.48 -10.36 -15.46
CA SER A 272 7.91 -9.05 -15.75
C SER A 272 8.97 -7.94 -15.65
N GLU A 273 9.76 -7.94 -14.57
CA GLU A 273 10.75 -6.91 -14.27
C GLU A 273 12.02 -7.01 -15.12
N ARG A 274 12.50 -8.23 -15.41
CA ARG A 274 13.82 -8.45 -16.01
C ARG A 274 13.80 -8.82 -17.49
N GLN A 275 12.64 -9.09 -18.09
CA GLN A 275 12.54 -9.55 -19.49
C GLN A 275 13.24 -8.66 -20.53
N ASP A 276 13.31 -7.35 -20.31
CA ASP A 276 13.90 -6.39 -21.25
C ASP A 276 15.38 -6.08 -20.98
N GLU A 277 15.94 -6.57 -19.87
CA GLU A 277 17.30 -6.28 -19.42
C GLU A 277 18.30 -7.43 -19.68
N ILE A 278 17.79 -8.66 -19.69
CA ILE A 278 18.59 -9.89 -19.75
C ILE A 278 19.26 -10.05 -21.13
N LYS A 279 20.56 -10.34 -21.12
CA LYS A 279 21.38 -10.47 -22.34
C LYS A 279 21.98 -11.85 -22.56
N ASN A 280 22.00 -12.69 -21.54
CA ASN A 280 22.54 -14.05 -21.63
C ASN A 280 21.89 -14.98 -20.61
N ILE A 281 22.10 -16.29 -20.78
CA ILE A 281 21.49 -17.32 -19.95
C ILE A 281 22.13 -17.43 -18.55
N ASP A 282 23.37 -16.97 -18.39
CA ASP A 282 24.05 -16.99 -17.09
C ASP A 282 23.41 -15.99 -16.13
N GLU A 283 22.98 -14.82 -16.63
CA GLU A 283 22.18 -13.85 -15.87
C GLU A 283 20.83 -14.45 -15.42
N VAL A 284 20.15 -15.19 -16.30
CA VAL A 284 18.92 -15.92 -15.95
C VAL A 284 19.17 -16.95 -14.88
N THR A 285 20.29 -17.67 -14.95
CA THR A 285 20.66 -18.67 -13.95
C THR A 285 20.82 -18.03 -12.57
N ASN A 286 21.51 -16.89 -12.48
CA ASN A 286 21.66 -16.15 -11.22
C ASN A 286 20.31 -15.65 -10.68
N LEU A 287 19.38 -15.26 -11.54
CA LEU A 287 18.03 -14.86 -11.12
C LEU A 287 17.24 -16.05 -10.55
N TYR A 288 17.34 -17.24 -11.15
CA TYR A 288 16.68 -18.44 -10.62
C TYR A 288 17.34 -18.95 -9.34
N ASP A 289 18.61 -18.63 -9.06
CA ASP A 289 19.22 -18.91 -7.75
C ASP A 289 18.45 -18.21 -6.60
N GLU A 290 17.87 -17.03 -6.85
CA GLU A 290 17.00 -16.34 -5.89
C GLU A 290 15.71 -17.13 -5.66
N ILE A 291 15.08 -17.64 -6.73
CA ILE A 291 13.87 -18.47 -6.63
C ILE A 291 14.16 -19.79 -5.92
N TYR A 292 15.28 -20.46 -6.22
CA TYR A 292 15.70 -21.67 -5.52
C TYR A 292 16.08 -21.40 -4.05
N SER A 293 16.58 -20.20 -3.74
CA SER A 293 16.79 -19.79 -2.35
C SER A 293 15.47 -19.64 -1.62
N LEU A 294 14.48 -18.99 -2.25
CA LEU A 294 13.13 -18.82 -1.71
C LEU A 294 12.44 -20.16 -1.50
N GLU A 295 12.53 -21.10 -2.45
CA GLU A 295 11.99 -22.46 -2.31
C GLU A 295 12.57 -23.16 -1.06
N ARG A 296 13.88 -23.09 -0.87
CA ARG A 296 14.55 -23.70 0.30
C ARG A 296 14.14 -23.05 1.61
N GLU A 297 14.00 -21.73 1.62
CA GLU A 297 13.55 -20.99 2.80
C GLU A 297 12.12 -21.38 3.18
N LEU A 298 11.19 -21.38 2.22
CA LEU A 298 9.80 -21.76 2.46
C LEU A 298 9.66 -23.23 2.89
N LYS A 299 10.45 -24.14 2.29
CA LYS A 299 10.52 -25.54 2.73
C LYS A 299 10.95 -25.63 4.20
N TYR A 300 11.98 -24.89 4.58
CA TYR A 300 12.50 -24.91 5.95
C TYR A 300 11.49 -24.35 6.96
N GLU A 301 10.84 -23.23 6.64
CA GLU A 301 9.88 -22.57 7.54
C GLU A 301 8.56 -23.32 7.65
N LEU A 302 8.04 -23.86 6.54
CA LEU A 302 6.74 -24.52 6.51
C LEU A 302 6.80 -26.02 6.82
N PHE A 303 7.96 -26.68 6.62
CA PHE A 303 8.18 -28.10 6.93
C PHE A 303 9.45 -28.33 7.77
N PRO A 304 9.57 -27.73 8.97
CA PRO A 304 10.83 -27.74 9.75
C PRO A 304 11.23 -29.14 10.24
N ASN A 305 10.26 -30.03 10.45
CA ASN A 305 10.46 -31.34 11.09
C ASN A 305 10.30 -32.52 10.13
N THR A 306 10.16 -32.27 8.82
CA THR A 306 9.83 -33.32 7.84
C THR A 306 10.88 -33.36 6.75
N SER A 307 11.36 -34.57 6.41
CA SER A 307 12.13 -34.76 5.18
C SER A 307 11.16 -34.68 4.00
N PHE A 308 11.04 -33.48 3.45
CA PHE A 308 10.06 -33.15 2.43
C PHE A 308 10.69 -33.22 1.04
N ASP A 309 10.50 -34.36 0.36
CA ASP A 309 10.98 -34.61 -1.02
C ASP A 309 9.84 -34.37 -2.02
N TYR A 310 9.60 -33.10 -2.30
CA TYR A 310 8.68 -32.66 -3.34
C TYR A 310 9.40 -31.73 -4.30
N ASN A 311 9.18 -31.98 -5.60
CA ASN A 311 9.65 -31.12 -6.66
C ASN A 311 8.55 -30.11 -7.01
N PHE A 312 8.79 -28.84 -6.68
CA PHE A 312 7.87 -27.74 -6.96
C PHE A 312 7.82 -27.34 -8.44
N GLY A 313 8.61 -27.99 -9.31
CA GLY A 313 8.52 -27.81 -10.76
C GLY A 313 9.02 -26.46 -11.25
N VAL A 314 9.69 -25.68 -10.41
CA VAL A 314 10.29 -24.40 -10.78
C VAL A 314 11.56 -24.67 -11.57
N GLU A 315 11.45 -24.61 -12.88
CA GLU A 315 12.56 -24.80 -13.80
C GLU A 315 12.71 -23.58 -14.70
N ILE A 316 13.96 -23.26 -15.06
CA ILE A 316 14.23 -22.18 -16.01
C ILE A 316 13.48 -22.46 -17.31
N ASP A 317 12.52 -21.60 -17.66
CA ASP A 317 11.87 -21.62 -18.98
C ASP A 317 12.86 -21.16 -20.05
N ARG A 318 13.71 -22.09 -20.47
CA ARG A 318 14.76 -21.84 -21.46
C ARG A 318 14.21 -21.37 -22.80
N THR A 319 12.96 -21.66 -23.12
CA THR A 319 12.35 -21.22 -24.37
C THR A 319 12.02 -19.75 -24.27
N TYR A 320 11.26 -19.35 -23.24
CA TYR A 320 10.93 -17.95 -22.97
C TYR A 320 12.17 -17.06 -22.89
N TRP A 321 13.19 -17.47 -22.12
CA TRP A 321 14.37 -16.64 -21.91
C TRP A 321 15.25 -16.53 -23.14
N LYS A 322 15.36 -17.58 -23.97
CA LYS A 322 16.11 -17.49 -25.23
C LYS A 322 15.48 -16.50 -26.19
N ASP A 323 14.15 -16.54 -26.31
CA ASP A 323 13.41 -15.62 -27.18
C ASP A 323 13.63 -14.17 -26.72
N LYS A 324 13.56 -13.91 -25.40
CA LYS A 324 13.81 -12.57 -24.84
C LYS A 324 15.26 -12.10 -25.00
N ILE A 325 16.23 -12.98 -24.82
CA ILE A 325 17.65 -12.68 -25.04
C ILE A 325 17.88 -12.27 -26.50
N GLU A 326 17.31 -13.02 -27.45
CA GLU A 326 17.42 -12.70 -28.88
C GLU A 326 16.80 -11.34 -29.18
N ASP A 327 15.60 -11.07 -28.68
CA ASP A 327 14.93 -9.78 -28.81
C ASP A 327 15.77 -8.64 -28.24
N ASN A 328 16.36 -8.81 -27.06
CA ASN A 328 17.17 -7.80 -26.39
C ASN A 328 18.49 -7.54 -27.11
N ILE A 329 19.13 -8.58 -27.67
CA ILE A 329 20.33 -8.44 -28.52
C ILE A 329 19.98 -7.65 -29.78
N VAL A 330 18.84 -7.94 -30.43
CA VAL A 330 18.40 -7.21 -31.63
C VAL A 330 18.05 -5.75 -31.30
N LYS A 331 17.36 -5.50 -30.18
CA LYS A 331 17.06 -4.14 -29.70
C LYS A 331 18.34 -3.36 -29.42
N ALA A 332 19.32 -3.97 -28.73
CA ALA A 332 20.61 -3.35 -28.44
C ALA A 332 21.35 -2.99 -29.73
N ALA A 333 21.47 -3.93 -30.68
CA ALA A 333 22.11 -3.68 -31.96
C ALA A 333 21.42 -2.58 -32.79
N ARG A 334 20.09 -2.49 -32.75
CA ARG A 334 19.35 -1.40 -33.40
C ARG A 334 19.59 -0.05 -32.75
N ASN A 335 19.61 -0.01 -31.42
CA ASN A 335 19.89 1.21 -30.67
C ASN A 335 21.33 1.69 -30.92
N ASP A 336 22.29 0.76 -30.93
CA ASP A 336 23.69 1.05 -31.26
C ASP A 336 23.81 1.60 -32.69
N ALA A 337 23.15 0.97 -33.67
CA ALA A 337 23.14 1.45 -35.06
C ALA A 337 22.43 2.82 -35.23
N MET A 338 21.38 3.09 -34.45
CA MET A 338 20.72 4.40 -34.43
C MET A 338 21.61 5.48 -33.81
N ASN A 339 22.31 5.16 -32.71
CA ASN A 339 23.25 6.06 -32.07
C ASN A 339 24.46 6.34 -32.97
N GLU A 340 25.03 5.32 -33.61
CA GLU A 340 26.10 5.49 -34.61
C GLU A 340 25.65 6.37 -35.78
N LYS A 341 24.43 6.19 -36.27
CA LYS A 341 23.87 7.03 -37.34
C LYS A 341 23.64 8.47 -36.87
N TYR A 342 23.15 8.67 -35.66
CA TYR A 342 22.97 9.99 -35.07
C TYR A 342 24.31 10.70 -34.91
N ASP A 343 25.33 10.00 -34.41
CA ASP A 343 26.68 10.54 -34.27
C ASP A 343 27.28 10.85 -35.65
N GLU A 344 27.12 9.97 -36.64
CA GLU A 344 27.55 10.24 -38.02
C GLU A 344 26.87 11.48 -38.61
N ASP A 345 25.57 11.63 -38.42
CA ASP A 345 24.81 12.77 -38.93
C ASP A 345 25.26 14.06 -38.21
N TYR A 346 25.45 14.02 -36.89
CA TYR A 346 26.00 15.14 -36.11
C TYR A 346 27.41 15.56 -36.58
N TYR A 347 28.31 14.60 -36.80
CA TYR A 347 29.66 14.89 -37.31
C TYR A 347 29.68 15.33 -38.78
N LYS A 348 28.73 14.86 -39.61
CA LYS A 348 28.56 15.37 -40.98
C LYS A 348 28.07 16.82 -40.98
N GLU A 349 27.11 17.15 -40.14
CA GLU A 349 26.56 18.50 -40.00
C GLU A 349 27.64 19.47 -39.50
N ALA A 350 28.38 19.09 -38.45
CA ALA A 350 29.51 19.89 -37.95
C ALA A 350 30.64 20.08 -38.99
N ARG A 351 30.93 19.08 -39.82
CA ARG A 351 31.88 19.23 -40.94
C ARG A 351 31.33 20.14 -42.04
N PHE A 352 30.03 20.10 -42.29
CA PHE A 352 29.38 20.96 -43.29
C PHE A 352 29.41 22.43 -42.85
N GLU A 353 29.14 22.71 -41.58
CA GLU A 353 29.27 24.04 -40.98
C GLU A 353 30.70 24.55 -41.05
N SER A 354 31.68 23.74 -40.62
CA SER A 354 33.12 24.06 -40.69
C SER A 354 33.58 24.37 -42.12
N ASN A 355 33.17 23.57 -43.10
CA ASN A 355 33.49 23.83 -44.52
C ASN A 355 32.78 25.08 -45.05
N SER A 356 31.56 25.38 -44.57
CA SER A 356 30.86 26.61 -44.96
C SER A 356 31.53 27.86 -44.39
N GLU A 357 32.08 27.79 -43.17
CA GLU A 357 32.85 28.86 -42.55
C GLU A 357 34.21 29.04 -43.22
N GLU A 358 34.91 27.96 -43.56
CA GLU A 358 36.16 28.02 -44.33
C GLU A 358 35.95 28.63 -45.71
N ASN A 359 34.88 28.25 -46.42
CA ASN A 359 34.51 28.87 -47.70
C ASN A 359 34.12 30.35 -47.55
N ALA A 360 33.47 30.74 -46.44
CA ALA A 360 33.15 32.15 -46.15
C ALA A 360 34.40 32.98 -45.81
N ILE A 361 35.45 32.35 -45.28
CA ILE A 361 36.77 32.98 -45.06
C ILE A 361 37.51 33.11 -46.38
N ASP A 362 37.48 32.12 -47.26
CA ASP A 362 38.10 32.20 -48.59
C ASP A 362 37.41 33.26 -49.49
N ASP A 363 36.08 33.40 -49.40
CA ASP A 363 35.32 34.46 -50.08
C ASP A 363 35.70 35.90 -49.62
N LEU A 364 36.33 36.07 -48.46
CA LEU A 364 36.87 37.37 -48.01
C LEU A 364 38.22 37.72 -48.67
N PHE A 365 38.90 36.76 -49.29
CA PHE A 365 40.22 36.95 -49.91
C PHE A 365 40.23 36.78 -51.43
N ILE A 366 39.13 36.31 -52.04
CA ILE A 366 38.94 36.39 -53.49
C ILE A 366 38.62 37.84 -53.85
N LYS A 367 39.66 38.60 -54.21
CA LYS A 367 39.48 39.89 -54.88
C LYS A 367 38.79 39.66 -56.23
N SER A 368 37.62 40.24 -56.39
CA SER A 368 37.05 40.50 -57.71
C SER A 368 38.02 41.38 -58.51
N GLU A 369 38.61 40.81 -59.56
CA GLU A 369 39.23 41.57 -60.65
C GLU A 369 38.17 42.26 -61.51
#